data_AF-A0A8S9QE69-F1
#
_entry.id   AF-A0A8S9QE69-F1
#
_cell.length_a   1.000
_cell.length_b   1.000
_cell.length_c   1.000
_cell.angle_alpha   90.00
_cell.angle_beta   90.00
_cell.angle_gamma   90.00
#
_symmetry.space_group_name_H-M   'P 1'
#
loop_
_entity.id
_entity.type
_entity.pdbx_description
1 polymer ?
#
loop_
_entity_poly.entity_id
_entity_poly.type
_entity_poly.pdbx_seq_one_letter_code
_entity_poly.pdbx_strand_id
1 'polypeptide(L)'
;MSWDASWNGRELRRDASDRDRTVWSLVADGGSKGQAVGRVFHTDPIVHDSRNNVAGRMVLNQTFTIEPMLTMGSIKPVMWDDNWTMVTEDASFSAQFEHTILITKHGAEILTNCQKI
;
A
#
# COMPACT_ATOMS: atom_id res chain seq x y z
N MET A 1 -3.95 21.96 9.78
CA MET A 1 -3.23 21.74 8.51
C MET A 1 -4.02 20.71 7.72
N SER A 2 -4.79 21.16 6.73
CA SER A 2 -5.46 20.28 5.76
C SER A 2 -4.47 20.04 4.63
N TRP A 3 -4.10 18.78 4.41
CA TRP A 3 -3.37 18.38 3.22
C TRP A 3 -4.40 17.95 2.18
N ASP A 4 -4.36 18.57 0.99
CA ASP A 4 -5.06 18.08 -0.19
C ASP A 4 -4.15 17.04 -0.87
N ALA A 5 -4.47 15.76 -0.68
CA ALA A 5 -3.83 14.65 -1.39
C ALA A 5 -4.57 14.38 -2.71
N SER A 6 -4.68 15.38 -3.58
CA SER A 6 -5.18 15.20 -4.94
C SER A 6 -4.09 14.59 -5.84
N TRP A 7 -3.81 13.29 -5.69
CA TRP A 7 -3.17 12.48 -6.74
C TRP A 7 -4.10 12.33 -7.96
N ASN A 8 -4.02 13.25 -8.92
CA ASN A 8 -4.74 13.25 -10.19
C ASN A 8 -4.67 11.90 -10.91
N GLY A 9 -5.67 11.04 -10.67
CA GLY A 9 -5.76 9.66 -11.12
C GLY A 9 -5.87 9.52 -12.63
N ARG A 10 -4.76 9.73 -13.34
CA ARG A 10 -4.54 9.11 -14.63
C ARG A 10 -4.14 7.67 -14.35
N GLU A 11 -5.10 6.77 -14.56
CA GLU A 11 -4.81 5.42 -15.04
C GLU A 11 -3.64 5.54 -16.03
N LEU A 12 -2.51 4.88 -15.75
CA LEU A 12 -1.36 4.85 -16.66
C LEU A 12 -1.77 3.99 -17.87
N ARG A 13 -2.66 4.52 -18.72
CA ARG A 13 -3.02 3.89 -19.98
C ARG A 13 -1.86 4.06 -20.95
N ARG A 14 -1.43 2.92 -21.45
CA ARG A 14 -0.46 2.67 -22.53
C ARG A 14 -0.48 3.79 -23.59
N ASP A 15 0.66 4.44 -23.79
CA ASP A 15 1.08 4.82 -25.14
C ASP A 15 1.91 3.64 -25.66
N ALA A 16 1.52 3.06 -26.79
CA ALA A 16 2.13 1.84 -27.34
C ALA A 16 3.57 2.06 -27.84
N SER A 17 4.09 3.28 -27.76
CA SER A 17 5.40 3.69 -28.28
C SER A 17 6.54 3.72 -27.26
N ASP A 18 6.26 3.69 -25.95
CA ASP A 18 7.28 3.84 -24.90
C ASP A 18 7.65 2.48 -24.28
N ARG A 19 8.70 1.84 -24.81
CA ARG A 19 9.16 0.51 -24.36
C ARG A 19 9.98 0.53 -23.07
N ASP A 20 10.32 1.71 -22.54
CA ASP A 20 11.21 1.85 -21.37
C ASP A 20 10.46 2.14 -20.06
N ARG A 21 9.13 2.27 -20.08
CA ARG A 21 8.31 2.42 -18.87
C ARG A 21 7.58 1.13 -18.52
N THR A 22 8.06 0.45 -17.47
CA THR A 22 7.28 -0.64 -16.85
C THR A 22 6.09 -0.02 -16.11
N VAL A 23 4.88 -0.40 -16.50
CA VAL A 23 3.64 -0.01 -15.82
C VAL A 23 3.40 -0.97 -14.67
N TRP A 24 3.10 -0.42 -13.50
CA TRP A 24 2.73 -1.19 -12.31
C TRP A 24 1.35 -0.75 -11.85
N SER A 25 0.55 -1.69 -11.38
CA SER A 25 -0.80 -1.48 -10.88
C SER A 25 -0.88 -1.87 -9.39
N LEU A 26 -1.74 -1.23 -8.61
CA LEU A 26 -1.98 -1.63 -7.22
C LEU A 26 -2.89 -2.85 -7.17
N VAL A 27 -2.56 -3.82 -6.32
CA VAL A 27 -3.44 -4.98 -6.06
C VAL A 27 -4.83 -4.47 -5.63
N ALA A 28 -5.87 -5.07 -6.19
CA ALA A 28 -7.26 -4.76 -5.88
C ALA A 28 -7.66 -5.25 -4.47
N ASP A 29 -8.92 -5.04 -4.11
CA ASP A 29 -9.45 -5.58 -2.86
C ASP A 29 -9.22 -7.10 -2.74
N GLY A 30 -8.71 -7.51 -1.58
CA GLY A 30 -8.22 -8.86 -1.31
C GLY A 30 -6.72 -8.93 -1.03
N GLY A 31 -5.94 -7.91 -1.41
CA GLY A 31 -4.55 -7.78 -0.97
C GLY A 31 -4.39 -7.34 0.49
N SER A 32 -3.20 -7.53 1.07
CA SER A 32 -2.78 -6.89 2.33
C SER A 32 -2.98 -5.38 2.24
N LYS A 33 -3.44 -4.77 3.32
CA LYS A 33 -3.68 -3.33 3.44
C LYS A 33 -2.95 -2.83 4.67
N GLY A 34 -2.50 -1.59 4.62
CA GLY A 34 -1.95 -0.94 5.80
C GLY A 34 -2.94 -0.90 6.94
N GLN A 35 -2.43 -0.88 8.17
CA GLN A 35 -3.23 -1.06 9.37
C GLN A 35 -2.50 -0.53 10.60
N ALA A 36 -3.22 -0.18 11.66
CA ALA A 36 -2.55 0.12 12.91
C ALA A 36 -1.87 -1.13 13.48
N VAL A 37 -0.71 -0.89 14.08
CA VAL A 37 0.12 -1.93 14.70
C VAL A 37 0.70 -1.41 16.01
N GLY A 38 0.73 -2.26 17.04
CA GLY A 38 1.27 -1.92 18.34
C GLY A 38 1.16 -3.11 19.29
N ARG A 39 0.42 -2.96 20.39
CA ARG A 39 0.11 -4.09 21.28
C ARG A 39 -0.79 -5.14 20.62
N VAL A 40 -1.57 -4.72 19.64
CA VAL A 40 -2.37 -5.57 18.76
C VAL A 40 -1.67 -5.60 17.39
N PHE A 41 -1.59 -6.77 16.78
CA PHE A 41 -0.83 -6.96 15.55
C PHE A 41 -1.52 -6.31 14.33
N HIS A 42 -2.84 -6.46 14.22
CA HIS A 42 -3.66 -5.92 13.15
C HIS A 42 -4.88 -5.23 13.79
N THR A 43 -5.01 -3.91 13.66
CA THR A 43 -6.16 -3.16 14.21
C THR A 43 -6.47 -1.91 13.38
N ASP A 44 -7.62 -1.31 13.62
CA ASP A 44 -8.02 -0.05 13.00
C ASP A 44 -7.04 1.10 13.28
N PRO A 45 -6.83 2.02 12.32
CA PRO A 45 -7.54 2.11 11.04
C PRO A 45 -6.92 1.24 9.94
N ILE A 46 -7.74 0.85 8.96
CA ILE A 46 -7.28 0.35 7.66
C ILE A 46 -6.77 1.53 6.82
N VAL A 47 -5.58 1.38 6.25
CA VAL A 47 -4.91 2.32 5.36
C VAL A 47 -4.96 1.73 3.95
N HIS A 48 -5.73 2.37 3.08
CA HIS A 48 -5.92 1.93 1.69
C HIS A 48 -4.81 2.49 0.79
N ASP A 49 -4.17 1.62 0.00
CA ASP A 49 -3.09 2.01 -0.91
C ASP A 49 -3.59 2.60 -2.24
N SER A 50 -4.84 2.32 -2.61
CA SER A 50 -5.49 2.90 -3.78
C SER A 50 -6.20 4.21 -3.46
N ARG A 51 -6.32 5.09 -4.45
CA ARG A 51 -7.15 6.30 -4.33
C ARG A 51 -8.55 5.93 -3.84
N ASN A 52 -8.96 6.55 -2.74
CA ASN A 52 -10.23 6.30 -2.07
C ASN A 52 -10.72 7.60 -1.40
N ASN A 53 -11.97 7.59 -0.94
CA ASN A 53 -12.59 8.71 -0.23
C ASN A 53 -12.92 8.33 1.23
N VAL A 54 -12.20 7.38 1.81
CA VAL A 54 -12.43 6.93 3.19
C VAL A 54 -12.03 8.07 4.14
N ALA A 55 -12.95 8.44 5.04
CA ALA A 55 -12.68 9.46 6.03
C ALA A 55 -11.69 8.93 7.08
N GLY A 56 -10.68 9.72 7.42
CA GLY A 56 -9.71 9.37 8.43
C GLY A 56 -8.82 10.56 8.79
N ARG A 57 -8.22 10.52 9.98
CA ARG A 57 -7.24 11.52 10.40
C ARG A 57 -6.11 10.84 11.16
N MET A 58 -4.88 11.20 10.81
CA MET A 58 -3.69 10.81 11.57
C MET A 58 -3.71 11.46 12.96
N VAL A 59 -3.58 10.65 14.00
CA VAL A 59 -3.61 11.08 15.41
C VAL A 59 -2.21 11.02 16.01
N LEU A 60 -1.86 11.98 16.87
CA LEU A 60 -0.58 12.00 17.58
C LEU A 60 -0.36 10.67 18.35
N ASN A 61 0.84 10.11 18.26
CA ASN A 61 1.26 8.82 18.83
C ASN A 61 0.59 7.59 18.20
N GLN A 62 -0.15 7.75 17.10
CA GLN A 62 -0.68 6.62 16.36
C GLN A 62 0.44 5.95 15.56
N THR A 63 0.43 4.62 15.54
CA THR A 63 1.32 3.79 14.73
C THR A 63 0.53 2.97 13.73
N PHE A 64 0.94 2.99 12.47
CA PHE A 64 0.32 2.19 11.40
C PHE A 64 1.31 1.86 10.30
N THR A 65 0.97 0.88 9.47
CA THR A 65 1.76 0.43 8.34
C THR A 65 1.29 1.11 7.05
N ILE A 66 2.24 1.38 6.17
CA ILE A 66 2.00 1.65 4.74
C ILE A 66 2.70 0.50 4.01
N GLU A 67 1.93 -0.32 3.30
CA GLU A 67 2.38 -1.64 2.80
C GLU A 67 1.91 -1.98 1.37
N PRO A 68 2.07 -1.05 0.39
CA PRO A 68 1.49 -1.21 -0.93
C PRO A 68 2.05 -2.43 -1.66
N MET A 69 1.16 -3.15 -2.33
CA MET A 69 1.50 -4.22 -3.27
C MET A 69 1.25 -3.77 -4.71
N LEU A 70 2.28 -3.92 -5.55
CA LEU A 70 2.27 -3.54 -6.95
C LEU A 70 2.43 -4.76 -7.85
N THR A 71 1.67 -4.85 -8.94
CA THR A 71 1.72 -5.93 -9.93
C THR A 71 2.02 -5.41 -11.33
N MET A 72 2.75 -6.18 -12.13
CA MET A 72 2.97 -5.84 -13.56
C MET A 72 1.76 -6.16 -14.45
N GLY A 73 0.90 -7.08 -14.01
CA GLY A 73 -0.21 -7.59 -14.79
C GLY A 73 -1.53 -7.39 -14.08
N SER A 74 -2.23 -8.50 -13.80
CA SER A 74 -3.52 -8.47 -13.12
C SER A 74 -3.40 -7.88 -11.70
N ILE A 75 -4.40 -7.10 -11.32
CA ILE A 75 -4.57 -6.60 -9.94
C ILE A 75 -5.42 -7.55 -9.10
N LYS A 76 -6.02 -8.58 -9.72
CA LYS A 76 -6.92 -9.51 -9.02
C LYS A 76 -6.10 -10.56 -8.28
N PRO A 77 -6.27 -10.69 -6.95
CA PRO A 77 -5.65 -11.76 -6.20
C PRO A 77 -6.48 -13.04 -6.27
N VAL A 78 -5.80 -14.18 -6.19
CA VAL A 78 -6.38 -15.52 -6.02
C VAL A 78 -5.67 -16.19 -4.84
N MET A 79 -6.46 -16.75 -3.91
CA MET A 79 -5.93 -17.51 -2.79
C MET A 79 -5.71 -18.97 -3.20
N TRP A 80 -4.56 -19.54 -2.85
CA TRP A 80 -4.32 -20.97 -2.98
C TRP A 80 -5.10 -21.78 -1.94
N ASP A 81 -5.20 -23.08 -2.16
CA ASP A 81 -5.91 -24.01 -1.27
C ASP A 81 -5.30 -24.13 0.14
N ASP A 82 -4.12 -23.53 0.37
CA ASP A 82 -3.48 -23.43 1.68
C ASP A 82 -4.12 -22.37 2.59
N ASN A 83 -5.05 -21.57 2.07
CA ASN A 83 -5.74 -20.48 2.77
C ASN A 83 -4.83 -19.32 3.22
N TRP A 84 -3.65 -19.16 2.63
CA TRP A 84 -2.68 -18.12 2.98
C TRP A 84 -2.04 -17.47 1.77
N THR A 85 -1.58 -18.27 0.81
CA THR A 85 -0.81 -17.75 -0.32
C THR A 85 -1.72 -17.02 -1.29
N MET A 86 -1.50 -15.72 -1.41
CA MET A 86 -2.17 -14.86 -2.40
C MET A 86 -1.28 -14.67 -3.62
N VAL A 87 -1.79 -15.03 -4.79
CA VAL A 87 -1.11 -14.84 -6.08
C VAL A 87 -1.92 -13.94 -6.99
N THR A 88 -1.29 -13.36 -8.01
CA THR A 88 -2.00 -12.70 -9.10
C THR A 88 -2.73 -13.72 -9.96
N GLU A 89 -3.94 -13.41 -10.41
CA GLU A 89 -4.75 -14.28 -11.27
C GLU A 89 -4.01 -14.71 -12.56
N ASP A 90 -3.11 -13.86 -13.06
CA ASP A 90 -2.32 -14.09 -14.27
C ASP A 90 -0.88 -14.56 -14.00
N ALA A 91 -0.52 -14.82 -12.75
CA ALA A 91 0.83 -15.17 -12.30
C ALA A 91 1.93 -14.15 -12.65
N SER A 92 1.56 -12.90 -12.98
CA SER A 92 2.51 -11.81 -13.18
C SER A 92 3.24 -11.47 -11.88
N PHE A 93 4.47 -10.96 -11.99
CA PHE A 93 5.24 -10.55 -10.82
C PHE A 93 4.52 -9.47 -10.00
N SER A 94 4.70 -9.59 -8.69
CA SER A 94 4.27 -8.64 -7.67
C SER A 94 5.46 -8.22 -6.82
N ALA A 95 5.41 -7.01 -6.27
CA ALA A 95 6.36 -6.51 -5.29
C ALA A 95 5.62 -5.78 -4.15
N GLN A 96 6.13 -5.91 -2.94
CA GLN A 96 5.63 -5.22 -1.75
C GLN A 96 6.79 -4.61 -0.97
N PHE A 97 6.54 -3.45 -0.38
CA PHE A 97 7.39 -2.87 0.66
C PHE A 97 6.52 -2.37 1.78
N GLU A 98 7.00 -2.47 3.02
CA GLU A 98 6.27 -2.08 4.21
C GLU A 98 7.14 -1.29 5.18
N HIS A 99 6.55 -0.24 5.76
CA HIS A 99 7.12 0.43 6.91
C HIS A 99 6.07 0.73 7.97
N THR A 100 6.48 0.59 9.23
CA THR A 100 5.72 1.07 10.39
C THR A 100 6.04 2.54 10.62
N ILE A 101 5.00 3.35 10.63
CA ILE A 101 5.05 4.81 10.77
C ILE A 101 4.48 5.22 12.11
N LEU A 102 5.17 6.11 12.83
CA LEU A 102 4.68 6.79 14.03
C LEU A 102 4.31 8.24 13.71
N ILE A 103 3.10 8.65 14.05
CA ILE A 103 2.69 10.05 13.95
C ILE A 103 3.19 10.83 15.15
N THR A 104 3.96 11.87 14.89
CA THR A 104 4.53 12.75 15.90
C THR A 104 3.89 14.14 15.84
N LYS A 105 4.20 15.00 16.82
CA LYS A 105 3.70 16.39 16.85
C LYS A 105 4.16 17.21 15.63
N HIS A 106 5.22 16.78 14.96
CA HIS A 106 5.90 17.52 13.90
C HIS A 106 5.80 16.83 12.54
N GLY A 107 5.16 15.66 12.44
CA GLY A 107 5.08 14.89 11.20
C GLY A 107 4.99 13.39 11.46
N ALA A 108 5.78 12.61 10.73
CA ALA A 108 5.82 11.15 10.81
C ALA A 108 7.26 10.64 10.94
N GLU A 109 7.45 9.57 11.69
CA GLU A 109 8.73 8.88 11.89
C GLU A 109 8.64 7.45 11.35
N ILE A 110 9.66 7.00 10.62
CA ILE A 110 9.76 5.63 10.10
C ILE A 110 10.47 4.78 11.15
N LEU A 111 9.74 3.89 11.83
CA LEU A 111 10.27 3.07 12.91
C LEU A 111 11.10 1.88 12.40
N THR A 112 10.86 1.45 11.18
CA THR A 112 11.44 0.24 10.56
C THR A 112 12.45 0.58 9.47
N ASN A 113 13.13 1.72 9.59
CA ASN A 113 14.11 2.14 8.60
C ASN A 113 15.36 1.24 8.65
N CYS A 114 15.90 0.89 7.49
CA CYS A 114 17.18 0.18 7.40
C CYS A 114 18.31 1.14 7.81
N GLN A 115 18.90 0.89 8.98
CA GLN A 115 20.05 1.68 9.43
C GLN A 115 21.27 1.38 8.55
N LYS A 116 21.95 2.44 8.11
CA LYS A 116 23.27 2.29 7.48
C LYS A 116 24.25 1.84 8.55
N ILE A 117 24.80 0.64 8.37
CA ILE A 117 25.92 0.11 9.16
C ILE A 117 27.21 0.82 8.72
#